data_AF-A0A920QID3-F1
#
_entry.id   AF-A0A920QID3-F1
#
_cell.length_a   1.000
_cell.length_b   1.000
_cell.length_c   1.000
_cell.angle_alpha   90.00
_cell.angle_beta   90.00
_cell.angle_gamma   90.00
#
_symmetry.space_group_name_H-M   'P 1'
#
loop_
_entity.id
_entity.type
_entity.pdbx_description
1 polymer ?
#
loop_
_entity_poly.entity_id
_entity_poly.type
_entity_poly.pdbx_seq_one_letter_code
_entity_poly.pdbx_strand_id
1 'polypeptide(L)' 'MGPLVLKAQNILLKKHLQRQASRLGLRFDEFMASDQKEPLVLVAELEQHGVLEEISSWKDKWPECFVVLQ' A
#
# COMPACT_ATOMS: atom_id res chain seq x y z
N MET A 1 8.83 -8.67 -10.33
CA MET A 1 8.76 -7.58 -9.33
C MET A 1 7.34 -7.53 -8.81
N GLY A 2 7.15 -7.51 -7.49
CA GLY A 2 5.82 -7.45 -6.86
C GLY A 2 5.12 -6.12 -7.11
N PRO A 3 3.79 -6.04 -6.95
CA PRO A 3 3.03 -4.81 -7.17
C PRO A 3 3.33 -3.74 -6.12
N LEU A 4 3.07 -2.48 -6.46
CA LEU A 4 2.93 -1.39 -5.49
C LEU A 4 1.46 -1.36 -5.08
N VAL A 5 1.17 -1.41 -3.79
CA VAL A 5 -0.19 -1.49 -3.28
C VAL A 5 -0.50 -0.26 -2.43
N LEU A 6 -1.69 0.30 -2.62
CA LEU A 6 -2.15 1.49 -1.89
C LEU A 6 -3.40 1.16 -1.06
N LYS A 7 -3.31 1.36 0.25
CA LYS A 7 -4.43 1.30 1.20
C LYS A 7 -4.63 2.68 1.84
N ALA A 8 -5.47 3.48 1.20
CA ALA A 8 -5.70 4.88 1.56
C ALA A 8 -7.20 5.19 1.43
N GLN A 9 -7.81 5.73 2.48
CA GLN A 9 -9.21 6.17 2.47
C GLN A 9 -9.36 7.63 2.05
N ASN A 10 -8.33 8.46 2.29
CA ASN A 10 -8.31 9.85 1.88
C ASN A 10 -8.21 9.97 0.35
N ILE A 11 -9.29 10.45 -0.27
CA ILE A 11 -9.42 10.58 -1.72
C ILE A 11 -8.36 11.52 -2.31
N LEU A 12 -8.01 12.60 -1.61
CA LEU A 12 -7.01 13.56 -2.09
C LEU A 12 -5.61 12.95 -2.05
N LEU A 13 -5.29 12.24 -0.98
CA LEU A 13 -4.03 11.50 -0.85
C LEU A 13 -3.90 10.42 -1.92
N LYS A 14 -4.96 9.61 -2.11
CA LYS A 14 -5.02 8.58 -3.14
C LYS A 14 -4.76 9.14 -4.53
N LYS A 15 -5.45 10.23 -4.90
CA LYS A 15 -5.23 10.93 -6.18
C LYS A 15 -3.84 11.55 -6.30
N HIS A 16 -3.27 12.06 -5.21
CA HIS A 16 -1.92 12.60 -5.22
C HIS A 16 -0.89 11.49 -5.50
N LEU A 17 -0.94 10.39 -4.74
CA LEU A 17 -0.02 9.26 -4.87
C LEU A 17 -0.13 8.59 -6.24
N GLN A 18 -1.35 8.38 -6.74
CA GLN A 18 -1.57 7.85 -8.08
C GLN A 18 -0.94 8.74 -9.17
N ARG A 19 -1.06 10.07 -9.04
CA ARG A 19 -0.42 11.01 -9.98
C ARG A 19 1.11 10.96 -9.89
N GLN A 20 1.69 10.88 -8.70
CA GLN A 20 3.15 10.77 -8.56
C GLN A 20 3.68 9.46 -9.13
N ALA A 21 3.02 8.33 -8.86
CA ALA A 21 3.38 7.05 -9.44
C ALA A 21 3.32 7.08 -10.97
N SER A 22 2.22 7.61 -11.53
CA SER A 22 2.04 7.70 -12.98
C SER A 22 3.14 8.50 -13.67
N ARG A 23 3.60 9.61 -13.06
CA ARG A 23 4.72 10.42 -13.57
C ARG A 23 6.04 9.66 -13.63
N LEU A 24 6.20 8.63 -12.80
CA LEU A 24 7.37 7.75 -12.76
C LEU A 24 7.19 6.47 -13.59
N GLY A 25 6.08 6.33 -14.32
CA GLY A 25 5.75 5.10 -15.06
C GLY A 25 5.32 3.94 -14.15
N LEU A 26 4.97 4.24 -12.90
CA LEU A 26 4.54 3.28 -11.89
C LEU A 26 3.01 3.31 -11.75
N ARG A 27 2.45 2.22 -11.19
CA ARG A 27 1.03 2.10 -10.89
C ARG A 27 0.84 1.44 -9.53
N PHE A 28 -0.12 1.97 -8.77
CA PHE A 28 -0.63 1.33 -7.57
C PHE A 28 -1.81 0.42 -7.91
N ASP A 29 -1.79 -0.78 -7.36
CA ASP A 29 -2.93 -1.67 -7.28
C ASP A 29 -3.71 -1.41 -5.98
N GLU A 30 -5.01 -1.66 -6.01
CA GLU A 30 -5.82 -1.58 -4.78
C GLU A 30 -5.53 -2.78 -3.88
N PHE A 31 -5.49 -2.53 -2.57
CA PHE A 31 -5.34 -3.58 -1.59
C PHE A 31 -6.58 -4.50 -1.59
N MET A 32 -6.44 -5.70 -2.14
CA MET A 32 -7.49 -6.73 -2.16
C MET A 32 -6.97 -7.96 -1.41
N ALA A 33 -7.55 -8.25 -0.25
CA ALA A 33 -7.02 -9.22 0.72
C ALA A 33 -6.96 -10.67 0.23
N SER A 34 -7.76 -11.06 -0.78
CA SER A 34 -7.98 -12.47 -1.15
C SER A 34 -6.95 -13.05 -2.13
N ASP A 35 -6.34 -12.24 -3.01
CA ASP A 35 -5.60 -12.77 -4.18
C ASP A 35 -4.25 -12.07 -4.47
N GLN A 36 -3.69 -11.35 -3.50
CA GLN A 36 -2.47 -10.61 -3.75
C GLN A 36 -1.20 -11.47 -3.73
N LYS A 37 -0.46 -11.42 -4.85
CA LYS A 37 0.99 -11.66 -4.88
C LYS A 37 1.66 -10.73 -3.87
N GLU A 38 2.74 -11.20 -3.25
CA GLU A 38 3.55 -10.41 -2.32
C GLU A 38 3.87 -9.02 -2.90
N PRO A 39 3.40 -7.94 -2.26
CA PRO A 39 3.69 -6.58 -2.69
C PRO A 39 5.17 -6.29 -2.53
N LEU A 40 5.72 -5.49 -3.44
CA LEU A 40 7.04 -4.92 -3.24
C LEU A 40 6.97 -3.78 -2.21
N VAL A 41 5.95 -2.93 -2.34
CA VAL A 41 5.71 -1.80 -1.45
C VAL A 41 4.22 -1.70 -1.16
N LEU A 42 3.87 -1.51 0.10
CA LEU A 42 2.52 -1.19 0.56
C LEU A 42 2.55 0.21 1.20
N VAL A 43 1.72 1.10 0.67
CA VAL A 43 1.52 2.45 1.22
C VAL A 43 0.20 2.48 1.98
N ALA A 44 0.24 2.87 3.25
CA ALA A 44 -0.93 2.95 4.12
C ALA A 44 -1.05 4.30 4.81
N GLU A 45 -2.27 4.72 5.12
CA GLU A 45 -2.55 5.92 5.91
C GLU A 45 -2.34 5.68 7.39
N LEU A 46 -1.46 6.46 8.04
CA LEU A 46 -1.19 6.30 9.47
C LEU A 46 -2.42 6.63 10.33
N GLU A 47 -3.23 7.60 9.91
CA GLU A 47 -4.44 8.01 10.64
C GLU A 47 -5.56 6.98 10.56
N GLN A 48 -5.43 5.93 9.73
CA GLN A 48 -6.42 4.88 9.68
C GLN A 48 -6.39 4.05 10.98
N HIS A 49 -7.54 3.97 11.64
CA HIS A 49 -7.68 3.18 12.86
C HIS A 49 -7.35 1.70 12.61
N GLY A 50 -6.51 1.11 13.47
CA GLY A 50 -6.11 -0.30 13.36
C GLY A 50 -5.01 -0.59 12.35
N VAL A 51 -4.42 0.44 11.70
CA VAL A 51 -3.45 0.23 10.62
C VAL A 51 -2.15 -0.43 11.10
N LEU A 52 -1.74 -0.22 12.36
CA LEU A 52 -0.51 -0.80 12.88
C LEU A 52 -0.65 -2.30 13.11
N GLU A 53 -1.81 -2.74 13.63
CA GLU A 53 -2.16 -4.15 13.80
C GLU A 53 -2.23 -4.86 12.44
N GLU A 54 -2.85 -4.20 11.44
CA GLU A 54 -2.87 -4.72 10.08
C GLU A 54 -1.45 -4.81 9.48
N ILE A 55 -0.60 -3.80 9.66
CA ILE A 55 0.79 -3.81 9.20
C ILE A 55 1.57 -4.97 9.83
N SER A 56 1.37 -5.24 11.12
CA SER A 56 1.98 -6.42 11.76
C SER A 56 1.57 -7.69 11.03
N SER A 57 0.27 -7.86 10.75
CA SER A 57 -0.22 -9.04 10.03
C SER A 57 0.33 -9.14 8.60
N TRP A 58 0.53 -8.02 7.92
CA TRP A 58 1.14 -7.99 6.59
C TRP A 58 2.62 -8.33 6.64
N LYS A 59 3.34 -7.89 7.67
CA LYS A 59 4.76 -8.21 7.86
C LYS A 59 4.98 -9.67 8.20
N ASP A 60 4.06 -10.29 8.94
CA ASP A 60 4.09 -11.73 9.18
C ASP A 60 3.87 -12.52 7.88
N LYS A 61 2.99 -12.01 7.00
CA LYS A 61 2.67 -12.65 5.71
C LYS A 61 3.73 -12.39 4.62
N TRP A 62 4.30 -11.20 4.59
CA TRP A 62 5.21 -10.67 3.58
C TRP A 62 6.38 -9.93 4.26
N PRO A 63 7.36 -10.65 4.82
CA PRO A 63 8.44 -10.05 5.62
C PRO A 63 9.25 -9.01 4.83
N GLU A 64 9.48 -9.28 3.55
CA GLU A 64 10.31 -8.48 2.63
C GLU A 64 9.57 -7.29 1.99
N CYS A 65 8.24 -7.20 2.17
CA CYS A 65 7.44 -6.09 1.65
C CYS A 65 7.80 -4.79 2.37
N PHE A 66 8.12 -3.72 1.63
CA PHE A 66 8.33 -2.41 2.24
C PHE A 66 7.00 -1.77 2.61
N VAL A 67 6.89 -1.27 3.84
CA VAL A 67 5.69 -0.55 4.31
C VAL A 67 6.02 0.93 4.44
N VAL A 68 5.20 1.77 3.82
CA VAL A 68 5.30 3.24 3.91
C VAL A 68 4.03 3.77 4.54
N LEU A 69 4.20 4.56 5.60
CA LEU A 69 3.12 5.27 6.28
C LEU A 69 3.07 6.72 5.76
N GLN A 70 1.89 7.15 5.29
CA GLN A 70 1.61 8.50 4.78
C GLN A 70 0.50 9.17 5.58
#